data_AF-A0A835CYX1-F1
#
_entry.id   AF-A0A835CYX1-F1
#
_cell.length_a   1.000
_cell.length_b   1.000
_cell.length_c   1.000
_cell.angle_alpha   90.00
_cell.angle_beta   90.00
_cell.angle_gamma   90.00
#
_symmetry.space_group_name_H-M   'P 1'
#
loop_
_entity.id
_entity.type
_entity.pdbx_description
1 polymer ?
#
loop_
_entity_poly.entity_id
_entity_poly.type
_entity_poly.pdbx_seq_one_letter_code
_entity_poly.pdbx_strand_id
1 'polypeptide(L)'
;MALKLREAHGRATLTLGPTTMAWDSDSHFRFTSEVFSFASHCIPPFPFGKSTIERCVADGDENIILNPQFEDGLNSWSGRGCKILVHDSMGDGKILPLSGKFFASATEREQSWNGIQQEITGRIHRKLGYQVTAVIRIFGNNVVSADVRVTLWVQTPNLREQYISIANLQAKDKDWVQLQGKFLLNGVPSRVVIYFEGPPPGTDILIDSLVVKHAAKVPPSPPPVIKNASYGVNIVENSNLSDGLKGWFPLAIGPQIVNVALGVDSQWVNGGQVEANDVRWHEIGGSFRIEKQPSKVMVYIQGPSGVNLMVAGLQIFPVDRQARFKHLKRQTDKIRKRDVVLKFSGSEAGNLLGTCVKVRQTHNSFPLGSCINRTNIDNEDFVDFFVKNFNWSVFGNELKWPWTEPQEGNFNYKDADELLDLCKIHNIEARGHCIFWEVEYTIQSWVRSLSKNDLMKSVRNRLTGLLTRYKEKFRHYDVNNEMLHGSFYQDRIGKDTRPYMFKTAHQLDPSATLFVNDYHIEDGCDSRSSPEKYT
;
A
#
# COMPACT_ATOMS: atom_id res chain seq x y z
N MET A 1 -16.85 10.58 16.36
CA MET A 1 -18.07 9.97 15.79
C MET A 1 -17.75 8.50 15.51
N ALA A 2 -18.17 7.60 16.38
CA ALA A 2 -17.83 6.18 16.33
C ALA A 2 -18.91 5.41 15.56
N LEU A 3 -18.52 4.67 14.51
CA LEU A 3 -19.42 3.84 13.72
C LEU A 3 -19.66 2.50 14.46
N LYS A 4 -20.87 2.31 14.97
CA LYS A 4 -21.42 1.01 15.36
C LYS A 4 -22.00 0.35 14.10
N LEU A 5 -21.41 -0.74 13.63
CA LEU A 5 -22.06 -1.67 12.71
C LEU A 5 -23.10 -2.47 13.50
N ARG A 6 -24.38 -2.26 13.16
CA ARG A 6 -25.51 -3.04 13.68
C ARG A 6 -25.81 -4.11 12.63
N GLU A 7 -25.56 -5.39 12.97
CA GLU A 7 -26.07 -6.51 12.19
C GLU A 7 -27.61 -6.47 12.20
N ALA A 8 -28.21 -6.31 11.03
CA ALA A 8 -29.64 -6.49 10.85
C ALA A 8 -29.91 -7.97 10.56
N HIS A 9 -30.37 -8.71 11.58
CA HIS A 9 -31.03 -10.00 11.39
C HIS A 9 -32.35 -9.78 10.63
N GLY A 10 -32.31 -9.94 9.31
CA GLY A 10 -33.51 -9.99 8.47
C GLY A 10 -34.07 -11.42 8.42
N ARG A 11 -35.06 -11.72 9.27
CA ARG A 11 -36.02 -12.82 9.01
C ARG A 11 -36.90 -12.40 7.83
N ALA A 12 -36.80 -13.09 6.70
CA ALA A 12 -37.87 -13.06 5.71
C ALA A 12 -39.04 -13.89 6.25
N THR A 13 -40.07 -13.19 6.74
CA THR A 13 -41.37 -13.79 7.11
C THR A 13 -42.29 -13.55 5.92
N LEU A 14 -42.75 -14.61 5.25
CA LEU A 14 -43.81 -14.51 4.26
C LEU A 14 -45.13 -14.77 4.98
N THR A 15 -45.97 -13.75 5.10
CA THR A 15 -47.27 -13.82 5.75
C THR A 15 -48.38 -13.93 4.71
N LEU A 16 -49.12 -15.04 4.72
CA LEU A 16 -50.51 -15.11 4.27
C LEU A 16 -51.26 -16.03 5.25
N GLY A 17 -52.26 -15.50 5.96
CA GLY A 17 -53.20 -16.28 6.77
C GLY A 17 -54.31 -16.92 5.91
N PRO A 18 -55.25 -17.73 6.46
CA PRO A 18 -55.60 -17.89 7.88
C PRO A 18 -55.38 -19.32 8.44
N THR A 19 -55.40 -19.37 9.77
CA THR A 19 -55.32 -20.49 10.74
C THR A 19 -55.85 -21.87 10.33
N THR A 20 -55.05 -22.91 10.62
CA THR A 20 -55.46 -24.13 11.37
C THR A 20 -54.21 -24.85 11.93
N MET A 21 -54.27 -25.27 13.20
CA MET A 21 -53.25 -26.09 13.88
C MET A 21 -53.13 -27.47 13.22
N ALA A 22 -51.91 -27.92 12.92
CA ALA A 22 -51.63 -29.33 12.67
C ALA A 22 -50.17 -29.67 13.04
N TRP A 23 -50.00 -30.88 13.54
CA TRP A 23 -48.84 -31.45 14.21
C TRP A 23 -47.66 -31.65 13.24
N ASP A 24 -46.44 -31.22 13.65
CA ASP A 24 -45.19 -31.48 12.92
C ASP A 24 -44.78 -32.96 13.09
N SER A 25 -44.61 -33.67 11.99
CA SER A 25 -43.75 -34.85 11.91
C SER A 25 -42.51 -34.46 11.11
N ASP A 26 -41.51 -33.91 11.80
CA ASP A 26 -40.27 -33.44 11.19
C ASP A 26 -39.46 -34.64 10.67
N SER A 27 -39.34 -34.73 9.34
CA SER A 27 -38.38 -35.62 8.69
C SER A 27 -37.12 -34.82 8.34
N HIS A 28 -36.10 -34.93 9.19
CA HIS A 28 -34.79 -34.31 8.94
C HIS A 28 -34.00 -35.13 7.92
N PHE A 29 -33.76 -34.57 6.73
CA PHE A 29 -32.75 -35.10 5.83
C PHE A 29 -31.42 -34.40 6.09
N ARG A 30 -30.49 -35.14 6.69
CA ARG A 30 -29.06 -34.78 6.73
C ARG A 30 -28.33 -35.54 5.64
N PHE A 31 -27.43 -34.86 4.95
CA PHE A 31 -26.33 -35.55 4.28
C PHE A 31 -25.26 -35.81 5.35
N THR A 32 -25.09 -37.07 5.75
CA THR A 32 -24.37 -37.48 6.98
C THR A 32 -23.05 -38.21 6.72
N SER A 33 -22.10 -38.04 7.63
CA SER A 33 -21.73 -39.12 8.58
C SER A 33 -21.36 -38.48 9.93
N GLU A 34 -21.83 -39.11 11.01
CA GLU A 34 -21.90 -38.65 12.42
C GLU A 34 -20.63 -39.06 13.22
N VAL A 35 -20.27 -38.59 14.44
CA VAL A 35 -20.88 -38.79 15.77
C VAL A 35 -20.16 -37.96 16.89
N PHE A 36 -20.97 -37.43 17.83
CA PHE A 36 -20.89 -36.91 19.23
C PHE A 36 -19.63 -36.58 20.11
N SER A 37 -19.78 -35.48 20.88
CA SER A 37 -19.68 -35.31 22.38
C SER A 37 -18.44 -34.71 23.12
N PHE A 38 -18.73 -33.58 23.82
CA PHE A 38 -18.28 -33.00 25.12
C PHE A 38 -16.79 -32.75 25.49
N ALA A 39 -16.47 -31.51 25.92
CA ALA A 39 -16.35 -31.07 27.33
C ALA A 39 -15.50 -29.78 27.48
N SER A 40 -15.80 -29.00 28.52
CA SER A 40 -15.23 -27.69 28.87
C SER A 40 -13.92 -27.79 29.65
N HIS A 41 -13.15 -26.69 29.79
CA HIS A 41 -12.67 -26.09 31.06
C HIS A 41 -11.74 -24.88 30.82
N CYS A 42 -11.71 -24.00 31.83
CA CYS A 42 -11.18 -22.64 31.84
C CYS A 42 -10.04 -22.46 32.87
N ILE A 43 -9.09 -21.53 32.58
CA ILE A 43 -8.34 -20.60 33.49
C ILE A 43 -7.21 -21.24 34.36
N PRO A 44 -6.13 -20.56 34.87
CA PRO A 44 -5.74 -19.12 34.92
C PRO A 44 -4.28 -18.75 34.51
N PRO A 45 -3.89 -17.44 34.58
CA PRO A 45 -2.54 -16.91 34.33
C PRO A 45 -1.66 -16.80 35.60
N PHE A 46 -0.34 -16.64 35.40
CA PHE A 46 0.67 -16.36 36.44
C PHE A 46 1.63 -15.24 35.97
N PRO A 47 2.36 -14.55 36.88
CA PRO A 47 2.28 -13.10 37.03
C PRO A 47 3.59 -12.35 36.70
N PHE A 48 3.44 -11.02 36.59
CA PHE A 48 4.50 -10.03 36.45
C PHE A 48 5.52 -10.05 37.60
N GLY A 49 6.81 -10.14 37.26
CA GLY A 49 7.95 -9.82 38.12
C GLY A 49 8.52 -8.45 37.80
N LYS A 50 8.59 -7.57 38.81
CA LYS A 50 9.26 -6.26 38.77
C LYS A 50 10.78 -6.44 38.73
N SER A 51 11.47 -5.69 37.87
CA SER A 51 12.90 -5.41 38.04
C SER A 51 13.15 -3.91 38.16
N THR A 52 13.89 -3.60 39.21
CA THR A 52 14.49 -2.34 39.67
C THR A 52 15.07 -1.46 38.57
N ILE A 53 14.71 -0.17 38.65
CA ILE A 53 15.30 0.94 37.87
C ILE A 53 16.64 1.30 38.52
N GLU A 54 17.73 1.01 37.82
CA GLU A 54 18.96 1.77 37.99
C GLU A 54 18.79 3.12 37.29
N ARG A 55 18.89 4.19 38.06
CA ARG A 55 18.96 5.57 37.57
C ARG A 55 20.24 5.73 36.74
N CYS A 56 20.10 5.81 35.43
CA CYS A 56 21.06 6.53 34.59
C CYS A 56 20.50 7.92 34.28
N VAL A 57 21.38 8.89 34.52
CA VAL A 57 21.25 10.34 34.40
C VAL A 57 20.50 10.75 33.13
N ALA A 58 19.57 11.70 33.28
CA ALA A 58 18.88 12.34 32.18
C ALA A 58 19.89 13.10 31.31
N ASP A 59 20.02 12.75 30.04
CA ASP A 59 20.74 13.54 29.06
C ASP A 59 19.72 14.11 28.06
N GLY A 60 19.25 15.31 28.39
CA GLY A 60 18.40 16.14 27.55
C GLY A 60 19.16 17.40 27.15
N ASP A 61 18.94 17.83 25.92
CA ASP A 61 19.10 19.21 25.44
C ASP A 61 20.43 19.75 24.88
N GLU A 62 21.38 18.94 24.40
CA GLU A 62 22.48 19.53 23.63
C GLU A 62 22.05 19.91 22.20
N ASN A 63 21.69 21.19 22.02
CA ASN A 63 21.62 21.82 20.70
C ASN A 63 23.03 21.91 20.11
N ILE A 64 23.26 21.33 18.93
CA ILE A 64 24.58 21.30 18.30
C ILE A 64 24.91 22.58 17.52
N ILE A 65 23.98 23.54 17.46
CA ILE A 65 24.17 24.82 16.80
C ILE A 65 24.74 25.83 17.77
N LEU A 66 25.83 26.47 17.36
CA LEU A 66 26.44 27.58 18.09
C LEU A 66 25.74 28.88 17.73
N ASN A 67 25.58 29.75 18.73
CA ASN A 67 24.91 31.05 18.58
C ASN A 67 23.57 30.96 17.83
N PRO A 68 22.62 30.13 18.30
CA PRO A 68 21.41 29.76 17.56
C PRO A 68 20.39 30.89 17.40
N GLN A 69 20.52 31.99 18.16
CA GLN A 69 19.63 33.16 18.14
C GLN A 69 20.37 34.47 17.85
N PHE A 70 21.63 34.38 17.39
CA PHE A 70 22.42 35.54 16.97
C PHE A 70 22.69 36.60 18.06
N GLU A 71 22.56 36.24 19.35
CA GLU A 71 22.85 37.11 20.50
C GLU A 71 24.32 37.55 20.57
N ASP A 72 25.23 36.72 20.04
CA ASP A 72 26.65 37.04 19.87
C ASP A 72 26.97 37.44 18.41
N GLY A 73 26.06 38.20 17.79
CA GLY A 73 26.16 38.62 16.41
C GLY A 73 26.21 37.45 15.43
N LEU A 74 27.17 37.47 14.51
CA LEU A 74 27.35 36.43 13.48
C LEU A 74 28.43 35.41 13.84
N ASN A 75 28.83 35.32 15.10
CA ASN A 75 29.86 34.39 15.52
C ASN A 75 29.45 32.94 15.18
N SER A 76 30.38 32.17 14.61
CA SER A 76 30.15 30.81 14.04
C SER A 76 29.22 30.72 12.81
N TRP A 77 28.76 31.84 12.25
CA TRP A 77 27.96 31.87 11.04
C TRP A 77 28.72 32.50 9.88
N SER A 78 28.50 32.01 8.67
CA SER A 78 29.08 32.61 7.47
C SER A 78 28.07 32.65 6.32
N GLY A 79 28.26 33.56 5.38
CA GLY A 79 27.56 33.52 4.11
C GLY A 79 28.09 32.42 3.20
N ARG A 80 27.20 31.81 2.42
CA ARG A 80 27.51 30.87 1.33
C ARG A 80 27.27 31.60 0.02
N GLY A 81 28.31 32.20 -0.53
CA GLY A 81 28.22 32.97 -1.78
C GLY A 81 27.39 34.25 -1.68
N CYS A 82 27.14 34.77 -0.48
CA CYS A 82 26.45 36.05 -0.25
C CYS A 82 26.90 36.68 1.07
N LYS A 83 26.45 37.91 1.36
CA LYS A 83 26.71 38.56 2.65
C LYS A 83 25.69 38.12 3.69
N ILE A 84 26.10 38.19 4.96
CA ILE A 84 25.21 38.00 6.10
C ILE A 84 25.29 39.20 7.03
N LEU A 85 24.15 39.60 7.58
CA LEU A 85 24.00 40.73 8.50
C LEU A 85 23.18 40.29 9.71
N VAL A 86 23.43 40.89 10.87
CA VAL A 86 22.61 40.73 12.08
C VAL A 86 21.77 41.98 12.28
N HIS A 87 20.51 41.82 12.69
CA HIS A 87 19.53 42.88 12.84
C HIS A 87 18.78 42.74 14.16
N ASP A 88 18.58 43.86 14.85
CA ASP A 88 17.60 44.01 15.92
C ASP A 88 16.23 44.47 15.38
N SER A 89 16.21 45.03 14.17
CA SER A 89 15.00 45.42 13.43
C SER A 89 15.30 45.63 11.95
N MET A 90 14.35 45.32 11.06
CA MET A 90 14.44 45.58 9.61
C MET A 90 13.13 46.13 9.03
N GLY A 91 13.18 46.78 7.85
CA GLY A 91 12.00 47.26 7.14
C GLY A 91 11.27 48.39 7.88
N ASP A 92 12.01 49.41 8.34
CA ASP A 92 11.51 50.55 9.11
C ASP A 92 10.79 50.16 10.41
N GLY A 93 11.28 49.14 11.12
CA GLY A 93 10.68 48.70 12.39
C GLY A 93 9.56 47.66 12.25
N LYS A 94 9.24 47.23 11.03
CA LYS A 94 8.14 46.27 10.78
C LYS A 94 8.55 44.81 10.98
N ILE A 95 9.84 44.51 10.91
CA ILE A 95 10.37 43.17 11.09
C ILE A 95 11.19 43.18 12.37
N LEU A 96 10.66 42.52 13.39
CA LEU A 96 11.31 42.31 14.68
C LEU A 96 11.67 40.82 14.86
N PRO A 97 12.71 40.50 15.65
CA PRO A 97 12.98 39.13 16.07
C PRO A 97 11.73 38.51 16.72
N LEU A 98 11.47 37.24 16.40
CA LEU A 98 10.45 36.43 17.07
C LEU A 98 10.95 35.94 18.43
N SER A 99 12.26 35.67 18.53
CA SER A 99 12.90 35.23 19.77
C SER A 99 14.23 35.93 19.97
N GLY A 100 14.58 36.22 21.23
CA GLY A 100 15.81 36.96 21.53
C GLY A 100 15.75 38.43 21.11
N LYS A 101 16.93 39.02 20.90
CA LYS A 101 17.14 40.43 20.52
C LYS A 101 17.52 40.60 19.05
N PHE A 102 17.95 39.54 18.38
CA PHE A 102 18.51 39.64 17.04
C PHE A 102 18.01 38.51 16.12
N PHE A 103 18.03 38.77 14.82
CA PHE A 103 17.94 37.77 13.76
C PHE A 103 19.01 38.04 12.69
N ALA A 104 19.37 37.03 11.90
CA ALA A 104 20.31 37.20 10.80
C ALA A 104 19.60 37.25 9.44
N SER A 105 20.17 37.99 8.49
CA SER A 105 19.77 37.95 7.08
C SER A 105 20.92 37.44 6.20
N ALA A 106 20.61 36.56 5.25
CA ALA A 106 21.44 36.28 4.09
C ALA A 106 21.01 37.21 2.95
N THR A 107 21.83 38.22 2.67
CA THR A 107 21.51 39.32 1.74
C THR A 107 22.49 39.39 0.58
N GLU A 108 22.21 40.23 -0.42
CA GLU A 108 23.00 40.35 -1.65
C GLU A 108 23.17 38.97 -2.34
N ARG A 109 22.07 38.19 -2.38
CA ARG A 109 22.05 36.85 -2.99
C ARG A 109 21.94 36.96 -4.51
N GLU A 110 22.90 36.42 -5.24
CA GLU A 110 22.93 36.43 -6.71
C GLU A 110 22.43 35.12 -7.34
N GLN A 111 22.38 34.05 -6.55
CA GLN A 111 21.97 32.71 -6.96
C GLN A 111 21.08 32.06 -5.90
N SER A 112 20.20 31.13 -6.31
CA SER A 112 19.26 30.45 -5.41
C SER A 112 19.93 29.56 -4.36
N TRP A 113 21.15 29.07 -4.62
CA TRP A 113 21.96 28.31 -3.68
C TRP A 113 22.73 29.19 -2.68
N ASN A 114 22.76 30.51 -2.89
CA ASN A 114 23.37 31.41 -1.91
C ASN A 114 22.57 31.41 -0.62
N GLY A 115 23.23 31.60 0.51
CA GLY A 115 22.60 31.35 1.79
C GLY A 115 23.44 31.71 3.01
N ILE A 116 22.91 31.38 4.18
CA ILE A 116 23.63 31.44 5.46
C ILE A 116 23.92 30.01 5.94
N GLN A 117 25.13 29.80 6.47
CA GLN A 117 25.64 28.47 6.80
C GLN A 117 26.40 28.43 8.13
N GLN A 118 26.48 27.24 8.74
CA GLN A 118 27.33 26.93 9.88
C GLN A 118 27.99 25.55 9.70
N GLU A 119 29.29 25.46 9.99
CA GLU A 119 30.00 24.18 10.02
C GLU A 119 29.75 23.43 11.34
N ILE A 120 29.36 22.16 11.25
CA ILE A 120 28.93 21.31 12.38
C ILE A 120 29.68 19.97 12.45
N THR A 121 30.79 19.84 11.72
CA THR A 121 31.61 18.62 11.58
C THR A 121 31.88 17.91 12.91
N GLY A 122 32.41 18.63 13.91
CA GLY A 122 32.77 18.07 15.21
C GLY A 122 31.62 17.86 16.19
N ARG A 123 30.38 18.22 15.80
CA ARG A 123 29.18 18.17 16.67
C ARG A 123 28.14 17.16 16.18
N ILE A 124 28.43 16.45 15.08
CA ILE A 124 27.61 15.35 14.57
C ILE A 124 28.26 14.00 14.85
N HIS A 125 27.43 13.05 15.27
CA HIS A 125 27.80 11.65 15.43
C HIS A 125 27.18 10.77 14.33
N ARG A 126 27.97 9.83 13.81
CA ARG A 126 27.50 8.82 12.88
C ARG A 126 26.38 7.98 13.52
N LYS A 127 25.41 7.55 12.70
CA LYS A 127 24.28 6.71 13.10
C LYS A 127 23.41 7.28 14.24
N LEU A 128 23.51 8.58 14.49
CA LEU A 128 22.66 9.29 15.44
C LEU A 128 21.71 10.22 14.69
N GLY A 129 20.41 10.13 14.98
CA GLY A 129 19.39 10.95 14.34
C GLY A 129 19.37 12.35 14.92
N TYR A 130 19.17 13.35 14.06
CA TYR A 130 19.06 14.76 14.44
C TYR A 130 17.75 15.36 13.95
N GLN A 131 17.15 16.22 14.75
CA GLN A 131 15.99 17.03 14.39
C GLN A 131 16.41 18.48 14.26
N VAL A 132 16.11 19.07 13.11
CA VAL A 132 16.35 20.47 12.75
C VAL A 132 15.03 21.23 12.91
N THR A 133 15.07 22.37 13.58
CA THR A 133 13.95 23.32 13.70
C THR A 133 14.51 24.72 13.50
N ALA A 134 14.00 25.43 12.50
CA ALA A 134 14.42 26.78 12.15
C ALA A 134 13.20 27.70 12.10
N VAL A 135 13.36 28.94 12.56
CA VAL A 135 12.35 30.00 12.38
C VAL A 135 12.88 30.95 11.31
N ILE A 136 12.16 31.03 10.18
CA ILE A 136 12.62 31.72 8.98
C ILE A 136 11.55 32.66 8.42
N ARG A 137 11.99 33.67 7.68
CA ARG A 137 11.16 34.60 6.91
C ARG A 137 11.95 35.00 5.65
N ILE A 138 11.29 35.55 4.64
CA ILE A 138 11.97 36.13 3.48
C ILE A 138 11.73 37.63 3.39
N PHE A 139 12.61 38.35 2.70
CA PHE A 139 12.45 39.78 2.47
C PHE A 139 13.04 40.19 1.11
N GLY A 140 12.37 41.06 0.36
CA GLY A 140 12.87 41.53 -0.93
C GLY A 140 11.81 42.27 -1.74
N ASN A 141 12.26 43.07 -2.71
CA ASN A 141 11.37 43.82 -3.59
C ASN A 141 10.68 42.85 -4.58
N ASN A 142 9.37 42.70 -4.47
CA ASN A 142 8.49 41.88 -5.34
C ASN A 142 8.45 40.36 -5.06
N VAL A 143 8.71 39.91 -3.83
CA VAL A 143 8.50 38.50 -3.45
C VAL A 143 7.50 38.39 -2.30
N VAL A 144 6.35 37.77 -2.58
CA VAL A 144 5.30 37.49 -1.59
C VAL A 144 5.50 36.13 -0.92
N SER A 145 6.03 35.16 -1.67
CA SER A 145 6.33 33.82 -1.18
C SER A 145 7.42 33.15 -2.00
N ALA A 146 8.28 32.38 -1.35
CA ALA A 146 9.32 31.59 -2.01
C ALA A 146 9.66 30.34 -1.18
N ASP A 147 10.13 29.30 -1.85
CA ASP A 147 10.61 28.09 -1.18
C ASP A 147 11.96 28.35 -0.51
N VAL A 148 12.03 28.03 0.79
CA VAL A 148 13.27 28.00 1.57
C VAL A 148 13.53 26.55 1.97
N ARG A 149 14.77 26.14 1.78
CA ARG A 149 15.28 24.81 2.08
C ARG A 149 16.40 24.89 3.09
N VAL A 150 16.45 23.91 4.01
CA VAL A 150 17.65 23.64 4.79
C VAL A 150 18.35 22.40 4.25
N THR A 151 19.63 22.54 3.93
CA THR A 151 20.44 21.54 3.24
C THR A 151 21.71 21.25 4.03
N LEU A 152 22.11 19.99 4.00
CA LEU A 152 23.39 19.50 4.52
C LEU A 152 24.36 19.30 3.36
N TRP A 153 25.47 20.02 3.38
CA TRP A 153 26.63 19.71 2.54
C TRP A 153 27.59 18.84 3.34
N VAL A 154 27.86 17.64 2.83
CA VAL A 154 28.67 16.62 3.48
C VAL A 154 29.83 16.27 2.58
N GLN A 155 31.05 16.36 3.10
CA GLN A 155 32.26 15.89 2.44
C GLN A 155 32.75 14.62 3.13
N THR A 156 33.05 13.60 2.36
CA THR A 156 33.66 12.35 2.85
C THR A 156 35.19 12.45 2.83
N PRO A 157 35.92 11.59 3.58
CA PRO A 157 37.38 11.61 3.63
C PRO A 157 38.09 11.47 2.27
N ASN A 158 37.42 10.87 1.28
CA ASN A 158 37.89 10.77 -0.10
C ASN A 158 37.48 11.98 -0.98
N LEU A 159 37.13 13.11 -0.37
CA LEU A 159 36.77 14.38 -0.99
C LEU A 159 35.49 14.37 -1.85
N ARG A 160 34.65 13.32 -1.76
CA ARG A 160 33.34 13.34 -2.42
C ARG A 160 32.38 14.24 -1.66
N GLU A 161 31.60 15.00 -2.41
CA GLU A 161 30.58 15.90 -1.86
C GLU A 161 29.18 15.31 -2.04
N GLN A 162 28.34 15.50 -1.03
CA GLN A 162 26.93 15.14 -1.04
C GLN A 162 26.09 16.29 -0.51
N TYR A 163 24.95 16.52 -1.15
CA TYR A 163 23.96 17.54 -0.76
C TYR A 163 22.68 16.83 -0.31
N ILE A 164 22.31 16.97 0.96
CA ILE A 164 21.17 16.28 1.57
C ILE A 164 20.14 17.34 1.96
N SER A 165 19.03 17.39 1.22
CA SER A 165 17.89 18.25 1.56
C SER A 165 17.21 17.70 2.82
N ILE A 166 17.12 18.51 3.88
CA ILE A 166 16.55 18.10 5.16
C ILE A 166 15.05 18.46 5.23
N ALA A 167 14.70 19.68 4.79
CA ALA A 167 13.33 20.18 4.76
C ALA A 167 13.18 21.31 3.74
N ASN A 168 11.99 21.44 3.17
CA ASN A 168 11.59 22.51 2.26
C ASN A 168 10.23 23.07 2.70
N LEU A 169 10.09 24.40 2.72
CA LEU A 169 8.85 25.09 3.08
C LEU A 169 8.71 26.35 2.24
N GLN A 170 7.48 26.70 1.88
CA GLN A 170 7.18 28.01 1.30
C GLN A 170 7.11 29.08 2.41
N ALA A 171 8.11 29.96 2.45
CA ALA A 171 8.16 31.11 3.35
C ALA A 171 7.50 32.34 2.70
N LYS A 172 7.05 33.29 3.52
CA LYS A 172 6.39 34.53 3.10
C LYS A 172 7.12 35.75 3.62
N ASP A 173 6.86 36.89 3.01
CA ASP A 173 7.44 38.18 3.40
C ASP A 173 6.80 38.82 4.64
N LYS A 174 5.64 38.31 5.09
CA LYS A 174 4.86 38.89 6.20
C LYS A 174 5.10 38.27 7.57
N ASP A 175 5.34 36.97 7.62
CA ASP A 175 5.30 36.20 8.87
C ASP A 175 6.52 35.30 9.02
N TRP A 176 6.97 35.13 10.25
CA TRP A 176 7.93 34.10 10.62
C TRP A 176 7.27 32.72 10.55
N VAL A 177 7.92 31.78 9.89
CA VAL A 177 7.44 30.40 9.74
C VAL A 177 8.47 29.40 10.25
N GLN A 178 7.98 28.31 10.83
CA GLN A 178 8.85 27.28 11.39
C GLN A 178 9.08 26.17 10.36
N LEU A 179 10.33 25.96 9.98
CA LEU A 179 10.79 24.87 9.11
C LEU A 179 11.40 23.76 9.97
N GLN A 180 10.94 22.52 9.76
CA GLN A 180 11.41 21.36 10.52
C GLN A 180 11.78 20.19 9.61
N GLY A 181 12.82 19.45 9.99
CA GLY A 181 13.20 18.20 9.32
C GLY A 181 14.09 17.33 10.19
N LYS A 182 14.46 16.16 9.68
CA LYS A 182 15.32 15.20 10.39
C LYS A 182 16.39 14.66 9.44
N PHE A 183 17.56 14.36 9.97
CA PHE A 183 18.63 13.73 9.20
C PHE A 183 19.42 12.71 10.03
N LEU A 184 20.11 11.81 9.33
CA LEU A 184 20.98 10.78 9.86
C LEU A 184 22.18 10.63 8.92
N LEU A 185 23.41 10.67 9.43
CA LEU A 185 24.61 10.38 8.65
C LEU A 185 25.11 8.97 8.95
N ASN A 186 25.19 8.12 7.92
CA ASN A 186 25.65 6.74 8.04
C ASN A 186 27.19 6.62 7.97
N GLY A 187 27.83 7.46 7.16
CA GLY A 187 29.28 7.51 6.98
C GLY A 187 30.00 8.35 8.04
N VAL A 188 31.33 8.35 7.98
CA VAL A 188 32.18 9.28 8.75
C VAL A 188 32.51 10.45 7.84
N PRO A 189 31.88 11.62 8.00
CA PRO A 189 32.20 12.78 7.19
C PRO A 189 33.53 13.41 7.64
N SER A 190 34.32 13.92 6.69
CA SER A 190 35.47 14.78 7.00
C SER A 190 35.04 16.22 7.23
N ARG A 191 33.91 16.65 6.64
CA ARG A 191 33.34 17.99 6.82
C ARG A 191 31.83 17.98 6.67
N VAL A 192 31.13 18.75 7.50
CA VAL A 192 29.67 18.88 7.46
C VAL A 192 29.25 20.32 7.68
N VAL A 193 28.47 20.87 6.74
CA VAL A 193 27.93 22.23 6.80
C VAL A 193 26.41 22.17 6.62
N ILE A 194 25.68 22.79 7.53
CA ILE A 194 24.23 23.04 7.37
C ILE A 194 24.04 24.46 6.86
N TYR A 195 23.15 24.64 5.88
CA TYR A 195 22.89 25.94 5.29
C TYR A 195 21.46 26.08 4.76
N PHE A 196 21.02 27.33 4.59
CA PHE A 196 19.69 27.67 4.09
C PHE A 196 19.79 28.28 2.70
N GLU A 197 18.94 27.83 1.79
CA GLU A 197 18.93 28.25 0.38
C GLU A 197 17.50 28.23 -0.18
N GLY A 198 17.32 28.56 -1.47
CA GLY A 198 16.07 28.31 -2.18
C GLY A 198 15.46 29.53 -2.88
N PRO A 199 15.21 30.66 -2.18
CA PRO A 199 14.49 31.77 -2.81
C PRO A 199 15.26 32.35 -4.00
N PRO A 200 14.56 32.98 -4.96
CA PRO A 200 15.17 33.59 -6.14
C PRO A 200 16.29 34.59 -5.79
N PRO A 201 17.25 34.83 -6.72
CA PRO A 201 18.23 35.91 -6.58
C PRO A 201 17.57 37.25 -6.20
N GLY A 202 18.22 38.01 -5.32
CA GLY A 202 17.71 39.27 -4.79
C GLY A 202 16.70 39.15 -3.65
N THR A 203 16.36 37.93 -3.22
CA THR A 203 15.50 37.70 -2.05
C THR A 203 16.34 37.30 -0.84
N ASP A 204 16.24 38.06 0.24
CA ASP A 204 16.93 37.79 1.49
C ASP A 204 16.27 36.64 2.25
N ILE A 205 17.09 35.80 2.88
CA ILE A 205 16.62 34.77 3.82
C ILE A 205 16.87 35.30 5.23
N LEU A 206 15.82 35.47 6.01
CA LEU A 206 15.87 35.87 7.40
C LEU A 206 15.78 34.63 8.29
N ILE A 207 16.65 34.52 9.29
CA ILE A 207 16.65 33.44 10.27
C ILE A 207 16.64 34.06 11.65
N ASP A 208 15.60 33.75 12.42
CA ASP A 208 15.46 34.16 13.82
C ASP A 208 16.16 33.16 14.74
N SER A 209 15.94 31.87 14.50
CA SER A 209 16.60 30.83 15.29
C SER A 209 16.82 29.53 14.53
N LEU A 210 17.88 28.80 14.92
CA LEU A 210 18.14 27.43 14.49
C LEU A 210 18.48 26.52 15.67
N VAL A 211 17.71 25.45 15.80
CA VAL A 211 17.93 24.39 16.77
C VAL A 211 18.16 23.08 16.04
N VAL A 212 19.26 22.40 16.36
CA VAL A 212 19.52 21.02 15.92
C VAL A 212 19.84 20.18 17.14
N LYS A 213 18.95 19.26 17.48
CA LYS A 213 19.08 18.38 18.66
C LYS A 213 19.04 16.92 18.24
N HIS A 214 19.44 16.03 19.13
CA HIS A 214 19.17 14.59 18.93
C HIS A 214 17.68 14.36 18.72
N ALA A 215 17.34 13.71 17.60
CA ALA A 215 15.98 13.26 17.39
C ALA A 215 15.70 12.21 18.46
N ALA A 216 14.60 12.38 19.21
CA ALA A 216 14.13 11.36 20.14
C ALA A 216 14.11 10.02 19.38
N LYS A 217 14.82 9.01 19.91
CA LYS A 217 14.69 7.64 19.42
C LYS A 217 13.22 7.31 19.52
N VAL A 218 12.53 7.25 18.38
CA VAL A 218 11.23 6.59 18.31
C VAL A 218 11.54 5.17 18.80
N PRO A 219 10.90 4.69 19.87
CA PRO A 219 11.06 3.31 20.29
C PRO A 219 10.86 2.46 19.03
N PRO A 220 11.78 1.54 18.70
CA PRO A 220 11.55 0.65 17.57
C PRO A 220 10.16 0.05 17.78
N SER A 221 9.35 0.04 16.71
CA SER A 221 8.06 -0.64 16.78
C SER A 221 8.31 -2.01 17.41
N PRO A 222 7.47 -2.45 18.37
CA PRO A 222 7.61 -3.80 18.88
C PRO A 222 7.62 -4.76 17.68
N PRO A 223 8.42 -5.83 17.72
CA PRO A 223 8.36 -6.86 16.69
C PRO A 223 6.90 -7.21 16.40
N PRO A 224 6.48 -7.33 15.13
CA PRO A 224 5.13 -7.76 14.83
C PRO A 224 4.85 -9.06 15.57
N VAL A 225 3.67 -9.14 16.19
CA VAL A 225 3.24 -10.39 16.83
C VAL A 225 3.08 -11.41 15.73
N ILE A 226 4.05 -12.32 15.62
CA ILE A 226 3.99 -13.38 14.63
C ILE A 226 2.85 -14.31 15.06
N LYS A 227 1.72 -14.23 14.36
CA LYS A 227 0.60 -15.14 14.61
C LYS A 227 1.05 -16.52 14.15
N ASN A 228 1.13 -17.47 15.09
CA ASN A 228 1.28 -18.87 14.71
C ASN A 228 0.21 -19.22 13.69
N ALA A 229 0.64 -19.67 12.50
CA ALA A 229 -0.28 -20.26 11.56
C ALA A 229 -0.94 -21.44 12.24
N SER A 230 -2.27 -21.49 12.26
CA SER A 230 -3.05 -22.50 12.99
C SER A 230 -2.84 -23.94 12.48
N TYR A 231 -1.95 -24.14 11.50
CA TYR A 231 -1.75 -25.35 10.71
C TYR A 231 -0.28 -25.68 10.40
N GLY A 232 0.68 -25.09 11.14
CA GLY A 232 2.11 -25.30 10.88
C GLY A 232 2.98 -25.18 12.13
N VAL A 233 4.01 -26.03 12.22
CA VAL A 233 5.10 -25.91 13.20
C VAL A 233 6.26 -25.19 12.52
N ASN A 234 6.82 -24.16 13.15
CA ASN A 234 7.99 -23.48 12.61
C ASN A 234 9.17 -24.47 12.50
N ILE A 235 9.73 -24.62 11.31
CA ILE A 235 10.85 -25.54 11.03
C ILE A 235 12.22 -24.85 11.12
N VAL A 236 12.25 -23.54 11.41
CA VAL A 236 13.48 -22.78 11.63
C VAL A 236 13.82 -22.80 13.12
N GLU A 237 14.98 -23.36 13.47
CA GLU A 237 15.54 -23.30 14.82
C GLU A 237 16.05 -21.88 15.15
N ASN A 238 15.99 -21.47 16.42
CA ASN A 238 16.41 -20.15 16.88
C ASN A 238 15.80 -18.99 16.06
N SER A 239 14.55 -19.16 15.62
CA SER A 239 13.82 -18.23 14.76
C SER A 239 13.56 -16.85 15.35
N ASN A 240 13.57 -16.74 16.68
CA ASN A 240 13.36 -15.51 17.43
C ASN A 240 14.67 -14.90 17.95
N LEU A 241 15.81 -15.48 17.55
CA LEU A 241 17.16 -15.04 17.94
C LEU A 241 17.42 -15.05 19.45
N SER A 242 16.67 -15.84 20.22
CA SER A 242 16.84 -15.95 21.68
C SER A 242 18.13 -16.65 22.11
N ASP A 243 18.74 -17.47 21.24
CA ASP A 243 20.03 -18.15 21.45
C ASP A 243 21.15 -17.52 20.57
N GLY A 244 21.11 -16.19 20.39
CA GLY A 244 22.10 -15.45 19.60
C GLY A 244 22.10 -15.83 18.11
N LEU A 245 23.30 -15.97 17.52
CA LEU A 245 23.47 -16.32 16.09
C LEU A 245 23.60 -17.82 15.83
N LYS A 246 23.31 -18.69 16.80
CA LYS A 246 23.39 -20.13 16.61
C LYS A 246 22.45 -20.55 15.46
N GLY A 247 23.03 -21.19 14.43
CA GLY A 247 22.33 -21.57 13.20
C GLY A 247 22.30 -20.50 12.09
N TRP A 248 22.77 -19.28 12.36
CA TRP A 248 22.81 -18.16 11.42
C TRP A 248 24.25 -17.84 10.99
N PHE A 249 24.47 -17.59 9.69
CA PHE A 249 25.80 -17.36 9.12
C PHE A 249 25.79 -16.18 8.12
N PRO A 250 26.87 -15.37 8.05
CA PRO A 250 26.96 -14.25 7.11
C PRO A 250 27.16 -14.74 5.65
N LEU A 251 26.57 -14.02 4.69
CA LEU A 251 26.61 -14.33 3.26
C LEU A 251 27.61 -13.45 2.49
N ALA A 252 28.16 -13.95 1.37
CA ALA A 252 29.01 -13.19 0.46
C ALA A 252 28.24 -12.69 -0.79
N ILE A 253 28.06 -11.36 -0.83
CA ILE A 253 27.86 -10.37 -1.92
C ILE A 253 27.00 -10.70 -3.16
N GLY A 254 25.89 -9.97 -3.28
CA GLY A 254 25.22 -9.50 -4.50
C GLY A 254 24.18 -8.42 -4.14
N PRO A 255 23.91 -7.39 -4.99
CA PRO A 255 22.88 -6.39 -4.70
C PRO A 255 21.48 -6.97 -4.85
N GLN A 256 20.65 -6.94 -3.80
CA GLN A 256 19.29 -7.49 -3.81
C GLN A 256 18.30 -6.64 -3.02
N ILE A 257 17.01 -6.75 -3.33
CA ILE A 257 15.90 -6.21 -2.51
C ILE A 257 15.84 -7.02 -1.20
N VAL A 258 15.26 -6.47 -0.11
CA VAL A 258 15.09 -7.23 1.13
C VAL A 258 14.21 -8.46 0.86
N ASN A 259 14.80 -9.65 0.92
CA ASN A 259 14.20 -10.89 0.43
C ASN A 259 14.49 -12.05 1.38
N VAL A 260 13.52 -12.94 1.52
CA VAL A 260 13.68 -14.28 2.11
C VAL A 260 13.68 -15.29 0.97
N ALA A 261 14.70 -16.14 0.89
CA ALA A 261 14.81 -17.16 -0.14
C ALA A 261 15.38 -18.47 0.40
N LEU A 262 15.19 -19.55 -0.35
CA LEU A 262 15.69 -20.87 -0.04
C LEU A 262 16.67 -21.35 -1.11
N GLY A 263 17.82 -21.87 -0.69
CA GLY A 263 18.70 -22.69 -1.51
C GLY A 263 18.38 -24.16 -1.27
N VAL A 264 17.66 -24.77 -2.21
CA VAL A 264 17.26 -26.17 -2.17
C VAL A 264 18.18 -26.94 -3.12
N ASP A 265 19.12 -27.72 -2.58
CA ASP A 265 20.13 -28.44 -3.38
C ASP A 265 20.85 -27.55 -4.40
N SER A 266 21.24 -26.34 -3.96
CA SER A 266 21.86 -25.29 -4.79
C SER A 266 20.96 -24.64 -5.85
N GLN A 267 19.66 -24.94 -5.86
CA GLN A 267 18.66 -24.24 -6.66
C GLN A 267 17.96 -23.17 -5.83
N TRP A 268 17.76 -21.99 -6.42
CA TRP A 268 17.09 -20.87 -5.78
C TRP A 268 15.56 -21.01 -5.84
N VAL A 269 14.91 -20.84 -4.70
CA VAL A 269 13.47 -20.78 -4.55
C VAL A 269 13.11 -19.51 -3.77
N ASN A 270 12.28 -18.63 -4.35
CA ASN A 270 11.86 -17.40 -3.67
C ASN A 270 10.91 -17.74 -2.50
N GLY A 271 11.15 -17.15 -1.33
CA GLY A 271 10.33 -17.28 -0.14
C GLY A 271 9.50 -16.04 0.18
N GLY A 272 9.68 -14.94 -0.57
CA GLY A 272 8.98 -13.66 -0.40
C GLY A 272 9.94 -12.47 -0.38
N GLN A 273 9.44 -11.28 -0.72
CA GLN A 273 10.23 -10.05 -0.71
C GLN A 273 9.41 -8.83 -0.31
N VAL A 274 10.09 -7.80 0.19
CA VAL A 274 9.45 -6.51 0.55
C VAL A 274 10.38 -5.35 0.22
N GLU A 275 9.79 -4.23 -0.19
CA GLU A 275 10.51 -2.96 -0.30
C GLU A 275 10.48 -2.26 1.07
N ALA A 276 11.63 -2.19 1.75
CA ALA A 276 11.78 -1.47 3.01
C ALA A 276 12.46 -0.11 2.74
N ASN A 277 11.69 0.98 2.86
CA ASN A 277 12.14 2.35 2.57
C ASN A 277 12.03 3.32 3.77
N ASP A 278 11.71 2.80 4.96
CA ASP A 278 11.57 3.58 6.18
C ASP A 278 12.15 2.87 7.42
N VAL A 279 11.92 3.44 8.61
CA VAL A 279 12.49 2.96 9.89
C VAL A 279 11.63 1.90 10.60
N ARG A 280 10.54 1.43 10.00
CA ARG A 280 9.60 0.47 10.60
C ARG A 280 10.03 -0.98 10.34
N TRP A 281 9.55 -1.89 11.18
CA TRP A 281 9.59 -3.32 10.87
C TRP A 281 8.65 -3.63 9.71
N HIS A 282 9.13 -4.43 8.76
CA HIS A 282 8.36 -4.92 7.62
C HIS A 282 8.21 -6.43 7.74
N GLU A 283 7.02 -6.95 7.45
CA GLU A 283 6.77 -8.38 7.37
C GLU A 283 7.03 -8.85 5.94
N ILE A 284 7.80 -9.93 5.79
CA ILE A 284 7.99 -10.61 4.50
C ILE A 284 7.10 -11.84 4.51
N GLY A 285 6.02 -11.78 3.72
CA GLY A 285 5.14 -12.92 3.48
C GLY A 285 5.45 -13.57 2.13
N GLY A 286 5.33 -14.89 2.09
CA GLY A 286 5.43 -15.64 0.84
C GLY A 286 5.11 -17.10 1.03
N SER A 287 4.96 -17.80 -0.09
CA SER A 287 4.76 -19.24 -0.11
C SER A 287 5.59 -19.86 -1.22
N PHE A 288 6.12 -21.06 -0.97
CA PHE A 288 6.93 -21.78 -1.94
C PHE A 288 6.57 -23.26 -1.93
N ARG A 289 6.93 -23.95 -3.02
CA ARG A 289 6.72 -25.39 -3.17
C ARG A 289 8.04 -26.06 -3.49
N ILE A 290 8.37 -27.11 -2.75
CA ILE A 290 9.48 -28.02 -3.04
C ILE A 290 8.86 -29.30 -3.60
N GLU A 291 9.07 -29.58 -4.89
CA GLU A 291 8.42 -30.70 -5.57
C GLU A 291 9.11 -32.05 -5.34
N LYS A 292 10.40 -32.04 -5.02
CA LYS A 292 11.22 -33.24 -4.78
C LYS A 292 11.85 -33.16 -3.41
N GLN A 293 12.01 -34.30 -2.74
CA GLN A 293 12.65 -34.34 -1.43
C GLN A 293 14.10 -33.80 -1.53
N PRO A 294 14.42 -32.71 -0.80
CA PRO A 294 15.74 -32.10 -0.93
C PRO A 294 16.78 -32.79 -0.04
N SER A 295 18.04 -32.78 -0.48
CA SER A 295 19.16 -33.27 0.34
C SER A 295 19.67 -32.21 1.33
N LYS A 296 19.59 -30.93 0.95
CA LYS A 296 19.95 -29.77 1.76
C LYS A 296 19.05 -28.58 1.43
N VAL A 297 18.59 -27.90 2.48
CA VAL A 297 17.86 -26.63 2.36
C VAL A 297 18.56 -25.58 3.21
N MET A 298 18.87 -24.45 2.62
CA MET A 298 19.40 -23.26 3.31
C MET A 298 18.41 -22.12 3.18
N VAL A 299 18.15 -21.38 4.25
CA VAL A 299 17.35 -20.16 4.20
C VAL A 299 18.27 -18.95 4.19
N TYR A 300 17.96 -17.99 3.34
CA TYR A 300 18.69 -16.75 3.16
C TYR A 300 17.78 -15.57 3.47
N ILE A 301 18.27 -14.63 4.27
CA ILE A 301 17.70 -13.28 4.40
C ILE A 301 18.73 -12.34 3.82
N GLN A 302 18.37 -11.65 2.75
CA GLN A 302 19.27 -10.86 1.92
C GLN A 302 18.69 -9.49 1.64
N GLY A 303 19.52 -8.57 1.17
CA GLY A 303 19.16 -7.17 0.95
C GLY A 303 20.32 -6.40 0.32
N PRO A 304 20.18 -5.06 0.20
CA PRO A 304 21.08 -4.28 -0.63
C PRO A 304 22.49 -4.22 -0.04
N SER A 305 23.50 -4.18 -0.93
CA SER A 305 24.90 -4.11 -0.53
C SER A 305 25.18 -2.85 0.30
N GLY A 306 25.97 -3.00 1.37
CA GLY A 306 26.33 -1.91 2.28
C GLY A 306 25.26 -1.56 3.32
N VAL A 307 24.17 -2.32 3.39
CA VAL A 307 23.09 -2.14 4.38
C VAL A 307 23.11 -3.25 5.41
N ASN A 308 23.03 -2.89 6.69
CA ASN A 308 22.84 -3.88 7.76
C ASN A 308 21.38 -4.31 7.77
N LEU A 309 21.13 -5.61 7.68
CA LEU A 309 19.79 -6.18 7.83
C LEU A 309 19.53 -6.49 9.30
N MET A 310 18.40 -5.98 9.81
CA MET A 310 17.89 -6.34 11.12
C MET A 310 16.77 -7.37 10.93
N VAL A 311 16.84 -8.48 11.65
CA VAL A 311 15.84 -9.54 11.59
C VAL A 311 15.20 -9.63 12.97
N ALA A 312 13.89 -9.41 13.07
CA ALA A 312 13.15 -9.56 14.32
C ALA A 312 12.74 -11.02 14.59
N GLY A 313 12.50 -11.77 13.52
CA GLY A 313 12.23 -13.20 13.57
C GLY A 313 11.92 -13.76 12.18
N LEU A 314 11.93 -15.09 12.07
CA LEU A 314 11.65 -15.81 10.82
C LEU A 314 10.82 -17.06 11.11
N GLN A 315 9.69 -17.23 10.41
CA GLN A 315 8.94 -18.48 10.47
C GLN A 315 8.83 -19.09 9.08
N ILE A 316 9.14 -20.37 8.99
CA ILE A 316 8.80 -21.22 7.86
C ILE A 316 8.05 -22.39 8.43
N PHE A 317 6.89 -22.72 7.90
CA PHE A 317 6.11 -23.85 8.36
C PHE A 317 5.50 -24.58 7.17
N PRO A 318 5.45 -25.92 7.20
CA PRO A 318 4.76 -26.67 6.17
C PRO A 318 3.27 -26.33 6.24
N VAL A 319 2.65 -26.16 5.07
CA VAL A 319 1.20 -26.10 4.98
C VAL A 319 0.68 -27.53 5.12
N ASP A 320 0.09 -27.87 6.26
CA ASP A 320 -0.65 -29.12 6.40
C ASP A 320 -1.86 -29.09 5.46
N ARG A 321 -1.70 -29.77 4.32
CA ARG A 321 -2.72 -29.83 3.27
C ARG A 321 -4.01 -30.47 3.81
N GLN A 322 -3.93 -31.52 4.62
CA GLN A 322 -5.11 -32.21 5.14
C GLN A 322 -5.87 -31.32 6.13
N ALA A 323 -5.17 -30.70 7.08
CA ALA A 323 -5.78 -29.77 8.01
C ALA A 323 -6.36 -28.54 7.30
N ARG A 324 -5.66 -28.01 6.28
CA ARG A 324 -6.15 -26.91 5.44
C ARG A 324 -7.44 -27.30 4.71
N PHE A 325 -7.51 -28.48 4.09
CA PHE A 325 -8.74 -28.94 3.45
C PHE A 325 -9.88 -29.13 4.44
N LYS A 326 -9.60 -29.67 5.64
CA LYS A 326 -10.61 -29.79 6.70
C LYS A 326 -11.12 -28.42 7.15
N HIS A 327 -10.23 -27.43 7.29
CA HIS A 327 -10.60 -26.05 7.59
C HIS A 327 -11.43 -25.42 6.46
N LEU A 328 -10.96 -25.51 5.22
CA LEU A 328 -11.67 -24.98 4.05
C LEU A 328 -13.06 -25.61 3.92
N LYS A 329 -13.19 -26.92 4.15
CA LYS A 329 -14.49 -27.61 4.19
C LYS A 329 -15.42 -27.00 5.24
N ARG A 330 -14.92 -26.78 6.47
CA ARG A 330 -15.69 -26.09 7.53
C ARG A 330 -16.07 -24.66 7.14
N GLN A 331 -15.16 -23.91 6.50
CA GLN A 331 -15.47 -22.56 6.02
C GLN A 331 -16.51 -22.60 4.90
N THR A 332 -16.42 -23.55 3.96
CA THR A 332 -17.45 -23.78 2.94
C THR A 332 -18.78 -24.11 3.58
N ASP A 333 -18.81 -24.99 4.58
CA ASP A 333 -20.03 -25.34 5.30
C ASP A 333 -20.64 -24.12 6.01
N LYS A 334 -19.80 -23.26 6.60
CA LYS A 334 -20.25 -22.04 7.32
C LYS A 334 -20.68 -20.90 6.40
N ILE A 335 -19.93 -20.65 5.32
CA ILE A 335 -20.04 -19.42 4.50
C ILE A 335 -20.80 -19.67 3.20
N ARG A 336 -20.73 -20.89 2.65
CA ARG A 336 -21.24 -21.23 1.32
C ARG A 336 -22.37 -22.25 1.34
N LYS A 337 -22.69 -22.86 2.48
CA LYS A 337 -23.83 -23.76 2.66
C LYS A 337 -24.80 -23.22 3.69
N ARG A 338 -26.02 -23.74 3.65
CA ARG A 338 -27.09 -23.47 4.62
C ARG A 338 -27.96 -24.71 4.73
N ASP A 339 -28.59 -24.89 5.89
CA ASP A 339 -29.61 -25.93 6.06
C ASP A 339 -30.87 -25.53 5.28
N VAL A 340 -31.46 -26.50 4.59
CA VAL A 340 -32.74 -26.34 3.90
C VAL A 340 -33.71 -27.32 4.54
N VAL A 341 -34.78 -26.78 5.12
CA VAL A 341 -35.87 -27.59 5.70
C VAL A 341 -37.01 -27.60 4.69
N LEU A 342 -37.36 -28.79 4.19
CA LEU A 342 -38.52 -29.00 3.32
C LEU A 342 -39.69 -29.46 4.19
N LYS A 343 -40.71 -28.61 4.32
CA LYS A 343 -41.96 -28.97 5.00
C LYS A 343 -42.99 -29.39 3.95
N PHE A 344 -43.56 -30.58 4.12
CA PHE A 344 -44.60 -31.11 3.24
C PHE A 344 -45.93 -31.06 4.00
N SER A 345 -46.93 -30.38 3.44
CA SER A 345 -48.29 -30.32 3.98
C SER A 345 -49.25 -31.00 3.00
N GLY A 346 -49.92 -32.06 3.44
CA GLY A 346 -50.96 -32.77 2.71
C GLY A 346 -52.08 -33.22 3.66
N SER A 347 -53.32 -33.27 3.17
CA SER A 347 -54.52 -33.61 3.97
C SER A 347 -54.56 -35.06 4.46
N GLU A 348 -53.62 -35.90 4.04
CA GLU A 348 -53.49 -37.29 4.47
C GLU A 348 -52.04 -37.55 4.89
N ALA A 349 -51.70 -37.16 6.12
CA ALA A 349 -50.39 -37.39 6.76
C ALA A 349 -50.04 -38.88 6.97
N GLY A 350 -50.80 -39.81 6.40
CA GLY A 350 -50.72 -41.25 6.63
C GLY A 350 -49.80 -42.04 5.70
N ASN A 351 -49.26 -41.48 4.60
CA ASN A 351 -48.53 -42.29 3.60
C ASN A 351 -47.35 -41.58 2.92
N LEU A 352 -46.44 -40.97 3.68
CA LEU A 352 -45.11 -40.56 3.16
C LEU A 352 -44.05 -41.67 3.25
N LEU A 353 -44.40 -42.83 3.81
CA LEU A 353 -43.55 -44.03 3.85
C LEU A 353 -43.27 -44.51 2.42
N GLY A 354 -42.01 -44.43 1.99
CA GLY A 354 -41.57 -44.84 0.65
C GLY A 354 -41.41 -43.69 -0.38
N THR A 355 -41.73 -42.45 -0.01
CA THR A 355 -41.54 -41.30 -0.91
C THR A 355 -40.07 -40.88 -1.00
N CYS A 356 -39.56 -40.72 -2.23
CA CYS A 356 -38.21 -40.24 -2.50
C CYS A 356 -38.22 -38.76 -2.91
N VAL A 357 -37.45 -37.93 -2.19
CA VAL A 357 -37.21 -36.53 -2.56
C VAL A 357 -35.91 -36.44 -3.34
N LYS A 358 -35.97 -35.95 -4.58
CA LYS A 358 -34.79 -35.67 -5.40
C LYS A 358 -34.54 -34.17 -5.46
N VAL A 359 -33.47 -33.71 -4.82
CA VAL A 359 -33.00 -32.33 -4.92
C VAL A 359 -31.97 -32.24 -6.05
N ARG A 360 -32.19 -31.35 -7.02
CA ARG A 360 -31.24 -31.05 -8.10
C ARG A 360 -30.84 -29.59 -7.99
N GLN A 361 -29.54 -29.32 -7.87
CA GLN A 361 -29.03 -27.96 -7.99
C GLN A 361 -29.26 -27.46 -9.42
N THR A 362 -29.93 -26.31 -9.57
CA THR A 362 -30.24 -25.72 -10.88
C THR A 362 -29.27 -24.62 -11.28
N HIS A 363 -28.71 -23.88 -10.32
CA HIS A 363 -27.73 -22.82 -10.55
C HIS A 363 -26.82 -22.62 -9.32
N ASN A 364 -25.68 -21.98 -9.53
CA ASN A 364 -24.83 -21.46 -8.45
C ASN A 364 -25.30 -20.06 -8.05
N SER A 365 -25.37 -19.77 -6.75
CA SER A 365 -25.71 -18.43 -6.26
C SER A 365 -24.51 -17.49 -6.15
N PHE A 366 -23.29 -18.00 -6.34
CA PHE A 366 -22.06 -17.21 -6.30
C PHE A 366 -21.41 -17.14 -7.68
N PRO A 367 -20.61 -16.10 -7.96
CA PRO A 367 -19.90 -15.97 -9.23
C PRO A 367 -18.90 -17.11 -9.44
N LEU A 368 -19.12 -17.90 -10.49
CA LEU A 368 -18.16 -18.85 -11.03
C LEU A 368 -18.10 -18.60 -12.54
N GLY A 369 -16.99 -18.03 -13.00
CA GLY A 369 -16.87 -17.57 -14.37
C GLY A 369 -15.58 -17.96 -15.07
N SER A 370 -15.57 -17.74 -16.38
CA SER A 370 -14.41 -17.93 -17.26
C SER A 370 -14.24 -16.72 -18.19
N CYS A 371 -13.05 -16.60 -18.76
CA CYS A 371 -12.81 -15.70 -19.89
C CYS A 371 -13.44 -16.29 -21.16
N ILE A 372 -14.07 -15.43 -21.96
CA ILE A 372 -14.59 -15.74 -23.29
C ILE A 372 -14.12 -14.66 -24.27
N ASN A 373 -13.84 -15.05 -25.51
CA ASN A 373 -13.47 -14.13 -26.58
C ASN A 373 -14.40 -14.33 -27.77
N ARG A 374 -14.43 -13.37 -28.69
CA ARG A 374 -15.31 -13.40 -29.84
C ARG A 374 -15.12 -14.66 -30.68
N THR A 375 -13.89 -15.11 -30.90
CA THR A 375 -13.61 -16.33 -31.69
C THR A 375 -13.98 -17.62 -30.96
N ASN A 376 -14.08 -17.62 -29.63
CA ASN A 376 -14.45 -18.82 -28.88
C ASN A 376 -15.94 -19.15 -29.07
N ILE A 377 -16.78 -18.14 -29.25
CA ILE A 377 -18.23 -18.33 -29.32
C ILE A 377 -18.73 -18.79 -30.69
N ASP A 378 -17.84 -18.86 -31.70
CA ASP A 378 -18.14 -19.52 -32.97
C ASP A 378 -18.10 -21.06 -32.85
N ASN A 379 -17.56 -21.59 -31.75
CA ASN A 379 -17.51 -23.02 -31.48
C ASN A 379 -18.68 -23.42 -30.56
N GLU A 380 -19.66 -24.13 -31.12
CA GLU A 380 -20.86 -24.58 -30.39
C GLU A 380 -20.52 -25.47 -29.19
N ASP A 381 -19.53 -26.38 -29.31
CA ASP A 381 -19.11 -27.24 -28.19
C ASP A 381 -18.53 -26.42 -27.03
N PHE A 382 -17.79 -25.36 -27.34
CA PHE A 382 -17.28 -24.43 -26.34
C PHE A 382 -18.42 -23.68 -25.65
N VAL A 383 -19.38 -23.16 -26.43
CA VAL A 383 -20.54 -22.43 -25.90
C VAL A 383 -21.35 -23.36 -24.98
N ASP A 384 -21.68 -24.57 -25.44
CA ASP A 384 -22.42 -25.57 -24.66
C ASP A 384 -21.71 -25.91 -23.35
N PHE A 385 -20.40 -26.11 -23.40
CA PHE A 385 -19.60 -26.34 -22.20
C PHE A 385 -19.65 -25.10 -21.28
N PHE A 386 -19.45 -23.91 -21.83
CA PHE A 386 -19.38 -22.68 -21.04
C PHE A 386 -20.71 -22.41 -20.33
N VAL A 387 -21.83 -22.40 -21.05
CA VAL A 387 -23.15 -22.06 -20.51
C VAL A 387 -23.66 -23.10 -19.50
N LYS A 388 -23.18 -24.33 -19.60
CA LYS A 388 -23.51 -25.41 -18.65
C LYS A 388 -22.75 -25.31 -17.33
N ASN A 389 -21.56 -24.73 -17.33
CA ASN A 389 -20.63 -24.79 -16.20
C ASN A 389 -20.42 -23.45 -15.49
N PHE A 390 -20.64 -22.31 -16.17
CA PHE A 390 -20.35 -20.98 -15.64
C PHE A 390 -21.60 -20.10 -15.62
N ASN A 391 -21.70 -19.25 -14.60
CA ASN A 391 -22.76 -18.23 -14.48
C ASN A 391 -22.21 -16.80 -14.56
N TRP A 392 -20.89 -16.65 -14.78
CA TRP A 392 -20.21 -15.37 -14.96
C TRP A 392 -19.23 -15.41 -16.13
N SER A 393 -18.97 -14.26 -16.75
CA SER A 393 -18.00 -14.10 -17.83
C SER A 393 -17.09 -12.88 -17.63
N VAL A 394 -15.95 -12.89 -18.31
CA VAL A 394 -15.12 -11.71 -18.61
C VAL A 394 -14.69 -11.81 -20.06
N PHE A 395 -14.58 -10.67 -20.75
CA PHE A 395 -14.16 -10.65 -22.15
C PHE A 395 -12.64 -10.50 -22.24
N GLY A 396 -11.99 -11.29 -23.10
CA GLY A 396 -10.53 -11.31 -23.15
C GLY A 396 -9.92 -10.00 -23.65
N ASN A 397 -10.50 -9.40 -24.69
CA ASN A 397 -10.02 -8.13 -25.26
C ASN A 397 -11.12 -7.17 -25.68
N GLU A 398 -12.33 -7.67 -25.88
CA GLU A 398 -13.39 -7.03 -26.67
C GLU A 398 -13.90 -5.72 -26.05
N LEU A 399 -13.66 -5.51 -24.75
CA LEU A 399 -13.98 -4.26 -24.06
C LEU A 399 -12.77 -3.35 -23.84
N LYS A 400 -11.54 -3.82 -24.04
CA LYS A 400 -10.32 -3.03 -23.84
C LYS A 400 -10.31 -1.83 -24.79
N TRP A 401 -9.75 -0.71 -24.35
CA TRP A 401 -9.67 0.51 -25.17
C TRP A 401 -9.01 0.29 -26.54
N PRO A 402 -7.85 -0.39 -26.67
CA PRO A 402 -7.27 -0.68 -27.99
C PRO A 402 -8.17 -1.49 -28.92
N TRP A 403 -9.09 -2.29 -28.38
CA TRP A 403 -10.02 -3.09 -29.19
C TRP A 403 -11.25 -2.29 -29.62
N THR A 404 -11.77 -1.49 -28.69
CA THR A 404 -13.00 -0.72 -28.89
C THR A 404 -12.77 0.62 -29.59
N GLU A 405 -11.55 1.15 -29.58
CA GLU A 405 -11.14 2.35 -30.30
C GLU A 405 -9.65 2.26 -30.70
N PRO A 406 -9.31 1.43 -31.70
CA PRO A 406 -7.92 1.26 -32.16
C PRO A 406 -7.32 2.54 -32.75
N GLN A 407 -8.15 3.40 -33.35
CA GLN A 407 -7.82 4.73 -33.87
C GLN A 407 -8.84 5.73 -33.35
N GLU A 408 -8.43 6.99 -33.13
CA GLU A 408 -9.31 8.04 -32.60
C GLU A 408 -10.62 8.14 -33.41
N GLY A 409 -11.76 7.99 -32.73
CA GLY A 409 -13.08 8.07 -33.33
C GLY A 409 -13.53 6.85 -34.15
N ASN A 410 -12.67 5.84 -34.34
CA ASN A 410 -13.01 4.59 -35.02
C ASN A 410 -13.40 3.51 -34.00
N PHE A 411 -14.69 3.43 -33.68
CA PHE A 411 -15.20 2.53 -32.64
C PHE A 411 -15.58 1.14 -33.16
N ASN A 412 -15.17 0.09 -32.43
CA ASN A 412 -15.67 -1.27 -32.61
C ASN A 412 -16.29 -1.81 -31.30
N TYR A 413 -17.61 -1.79 -31.21
CA TYR A 413 -18.35 -2.37 -30.09
C TYR A 413 -19.04 -3.69 -30.42
N LYS A 414 -19.01 -4.10 -31.70
CA LYS A 414 -19.74 -5.26 -32.21
C LYS A 414 -19.36 -6.53 -31.45
N ASP A 415 -18.06 -6.76 -31.27
CA ASP A 415 -17.56 -7.98 -30.62
C ASP A 415 -18.03 -8.08 -29.15
N ALA A 416 -17.99 -6.96 -28.41
CA ALA A 416 -18.46 -6.92 -27.03
C ALA A 416 -19.98 -7.05 -26.94
N ASP A 417 -20.72 -6.48 -27.90
CA ASP A 417 -22.18 -6.60 -27.96
C ASP A 417 -22.61 -8.05 -28.21
N GLU A 418 -21.97 -8.75 -29.15
CA GLU A 418 -22.26 -10.17 -29.45
C GLU A 418 -21.97 -11.08 -28.24
N LEU A 419 -20.89 -10.82 -27.50
CA LEU A 419 -20.59 -11.55 -26.27
C LEU A 419 -21.59 -11.25 -25.14
N LEU A 420 -22.04 -9.99 -25.00
CA LEU A 420 -23.08 -9.63 -24.05
C LEU A 420 -24.43 -10.27 -24.40
N ASP A 421 -24.77 -10.35 -25.68
CA ASP A 421 -25.99 -11.00 -26.13
C ASP A 421 -25.98 -12.49 -25.82
N LEU A 422 -24.86 -13.19 -26.07
CA LEU A 422 -24.69 -14.58 -25.62
C LEU A 422 -24.89 -14.70 -24.11
N CYS A 423 -24.22 -13.85 -23.33
CA CYS A 423 -24.33 -13.86 -21.88
C CYS A 423 -25.79 -13.66 -21.43
N LYS A 424 -26.50 -12.71 -22.04
CA LYS A 424 -27.90 -12.40 -21.74
C LYS A 424 -28.83 -13.56 -22.08
N ILE A 425 -28.68 -14.19 -23.24
CA ILE A 425 -29.49 -15.35 -23.67
C ILE A 425 -29.38 -16.50 -22.65
N HIS A 426 -28.19 -16.72 -22.10
CA HIS A 426 -27.92 -17.81 -21.16
C HIS A 426 -27.96 -17.39 -19.69
N ASN A 427 -28.41 -16.17 -19.37
CA ASN A 427 -28.49 -15.63 -18.02
C ASN A 427 -27.14 -15.69 -17.26
N ILE A 428 -26.08 -15.30 -17.96
CA ILE A 428 -24.70 -15.20 -17.47
C ILE A 428 -24.40 -13.73 -17.22
N GLU A 429 -23.88 -13.42 -16.03
CA GLU A 429 -23.48 -12.05 -15.67
C GLU A 429 -22.06 -11.76 -16.18
N ALA A 430 -21.74 -10.52 -16.54
CA ALA A 430 -20.44 -10.18 -17.12
C ALA A 430 -19.66 -9.17 -16.27
N ARG A 431 -18.32 -9.33 -16.24
CA ARG A 431 -17.36 -8.34 -15.75
C ARG A 431 -16.78 -7.55 -16.93
N GLY A 432 -16.86 -6.23 -16.87
CA GLY A 432 -16.27 -5.34 -17.85
C GLY A 432 -14.76 -5.19 -17.62
N HIS A 433 -13.95 -5.86 -18.44
CA HIS A 433 -12.49 -5.80 -18.39
C HIS A 433 -11.93 -5.25 -19.71
N CYS A 434 -11.34 -4.05 -19.73
CA CYS A 434 -11.29 -3.04 -18.68
C CYS A 434 -11.56 -1.65 -19.30
N ILE A 435 -11.85 -0.65 -18.48
CA ILE A 435 -12.07 0.72 -18.99
C ILE A 435 -10.73 1.35 -19.38
N PHE A 436 -9.75 1.28 -18.48
CA PHE A 436 -8.38 1.76 -18.65
C PHE A 436 -7.34 0.70 -18.24
N TRP A 437 -6.12 0.86 -18.74
CA TRP A 437 -4.96 0.03 -18.41
C TRP A 437 -3.73 0.92 -18.32
N GLU A 438 -2.87 0.76 -17.32
CA GLU A 438 -1.79 1.72 -17.04
C GLU A 438 -0.45 1.45 -17.74
N VAL A 439 -0.24 0.23 -18.22
CA VAL A 439 1.08 -0.18 -18.75
C VAL A 439 1.24 0.37 -20.17
N GLU A 440 2.27 1.20 -20.40
CA GLU A 440 2.40 2.00 -21.62
C GLU A 440 2.34 1.20 -22.94
N TYR A 441 2.91 -0.01 -22.99
CA TYR A 441 2.87 -0.83 -24.22
C TYR A 441 1.46 -1.31 -24.59
N THR A 442 0.50 -1.25 -23.65
CA THR A 442 -0.90 -1.62 -23.89
C THR A 442 -1.73 -0.47 -24.47
N ILE A 443 -1.16 0.73 -24.53
CA ILE A 443 -1.82 1.96 -24.96
C ILE A 443 -1.62 2.20 -26.46
N GLN A 444 -2.71 2.53 -27.17
CA GLN A 444 -2.69 2.82 -28.59
C GLN A 444 -1.74 3.99 -28.91
N SER A 445 -1.11 3.96 -30.08
CA SER A 445 -0.18 5.02 -30.52
C SER A 445 -0.82 6.41 -30.51
N TRP A 446 -2.08 6.52 -30.95
CA TRP A 446 -2.79 7.80 -30.99
C TRP A 446 -2.99 8.37 -29.58
N VAL A 447 -3.41 7.56 -28.60
CA VAL A 447 -3.54 7.97 -27.19
C VAL A 447 -2.18 8.38 -26.60
N ARG A 448 -1.12 7.63 -26.91
CA ARG A 448 0.26 7.97 -26.50
C ARG A 448 0.72 9.32 -27.04
N SER A 449 0.29 9.71 -28.23
CA SER A 449 0.68 10.99 -28.86
C SER A 449 -0.06 12.23 -28.34
N LEU A 450 -1.15 12.08 -27.59
CA LEU A 450 -1.99 13.21 -27.16
C LEU A 450 -1.27 14.16 -26.21
N SER A 451 -1.59 15.46 -26.24
CA SER A 451 -1.17 16.40 -25.20
C SER A 451 -1.85 16.07 -23.86
N LYS A 452 -1.37 16.62 -22.74
CA LYS A 452 -2.01 16.43 -21.42
C LYS A 452 -3.51 16.76 -21.44
N ASN A 453 -3.89 17.87 -22.08
CA ASN A 453 -5.28 18.33 -22.13
C ASN A 453 -6.13 17.42 -23.02
N ASP A 454 -5.60 17.03 -24.18
CA ASP A 454 -6.30 16.13 -25.10
C ASP A 454 -6.42 14.72 -24.52
N LEU A 455 -5.40 14.24 -23.81
CA LEU A 455 -5.43 12.96 -23.11
C LEU A 455 -6.51 12.95 -22.03
N MET A 456 -6.61 14.01 -21.22
CA MET A 456 -7.67 14.13 -20.22
C MET A 456 -9.05 14.19 -20.90
N LYS A 457 -9.18 14.90 -22.04
CA LYS A 457 -10.43 14.92 -22.82
C LYS A 457 -10.80 13.51 -23.31
N SER A 458 -9.83 12.74 -23.84
CA SER A 458 -10.06 11.37 -24.29
C SER A 458 -10.40 10.42 -23.15
N VAL A 459 -9.79 10.57 -21.96
CA VAL A 459 -10.18 9.84 -20.74
C VAL A 459 -11.65 10.11 -20.38
N ARG A 460 -12.09 11.37 -20.42
CA ARG A 460 -13.50 11.75 -20.17
C ARG A 460 -14.44 11.14 -21.21
N ASN A 461 -14.07 11.23 -22.49
CA ASN A 461 -14.86 10.68 -23.59
C ASN A 461 -14.98 9.16 -23.47
N ARG A 462 -13.89 8.46 -23.13
CA ARG A 462 -13.88 7.02 -22.93
C ARG A 462 -14.81 6.60 -21.79
N LEU A 463 -14.70 7.25 -20.62
CA LEU A 463 -15.59 6.99 -19.47
C LEU A 463 -17.05 7.18 -19.87
N THR A 464 -17.36 8.35 -20.45
CA THR A 464 -18.73 8.74 -20.79
C THR A 464 -19.30 7.82 -21.86
N GLY A 465 -18.57 7.59 -22.95
CA GLY A 465 -19.02 6.77 -24.08
C GLY A 465 -19.24 5.32 -23.68
N LEU A 466 -18.25 4.70 -23.05
CA LEU A 466 -18.32 3.28 -22.67
C LEU A 466 -19.40 3.03 -21.63
N LEU A 467 -19.42 3.80 -20.53
CA LEU A 467 -20.34 3.56 -19.43
C LEU A 467 -21.77 4.03 -19.71
N THR A 468 -21.97 5.00 -20.61
CA THR A 468 -23.33 5.31 -21.09
C THR A 468 -23.86 4.19 -21.97
N ARG A 469 -23.03 3.64 -22.88
CA ARG A 469 -23.43 2.54 -23.77
C ARG A 469 -23.78 1.28 -22.99
N TYR A 470 -22.92 0.90 -22.04
CA TYR A 470 -23.00 -0.36 -21.31
C TYR A 470 -23.57 -0.22 -19.89
N LYS A 471 -24.31 0.87 -19.63
CA LYS A 471 -24.96 1.11 -18.35
C LYS A 471 -25.82 -0.10 -17.96
N GLU A 472 -25.62 -0.61 -16.75
CA GLU A 472 -26.33 -1.77 -16.17
C GLU A 472 -26.11 -3.10 -16.92
N LYS A 473 -25.18 -3.16 -17.90
CA LYS A 473 -24.88 -4.38 -18.67
C LYS A 473 -23.80 -5.25 -18.03
N PHE A 474 -22.86 -4.63 -17.31
CA PHE A 474 -21.83 -5.33 -16.58
C PHE A 474 -22.05 -5.13 -15.08
N ARG A 475 -21.97 -6.21 -14.30
CA ARG A 475 -22.13 -6.14 -12.84
C ARG A 475 -20.89 -5.62 -12.15
N HIS A 476 -19.72 -5.90 -12.72
CA HIS A 476 -18.44 -5.40 -12.23
C HIS A 476 -17.68 -4.68 -13.34
N TYR A 477 -16.85 -3.71 -12.99
CA TYR A 477 -15.86 -3.12 -13.89
C TYR A 477 -14.47 -3.13 -13.28
N ASP A 478 -13.49 -3.56 -14.06
CA ASP A 478 -12.09 -3.22 -13.83
C ASP A 478 -11.88 -1.81 -14.40
N VAL A 479 -11.90 -0.80 -13.52
CA VAL A 479 -11.87 0.60 -13.96
C VAL A 479 -10.51 0.96 -14.51
N ASN A 480 -9.45 0.63 -13.79
CA ASN A 480 -8.09 0.90 -14.20
C ASN A 480 -7.19 -0.28 -13.83
N ASN A 481 -6.72 -0.98 -14.86
CA ASN A 481 -5.96 -2.22 -14.74
C ASN A 481 -4.47 -1.91 -14.51
N GLU A 482 -3.84 -2.72 -13.66
CA GLU A 482 -2.39 -2.78 -13.44
C GLU A 482 -1.73 -1.49 -12.90
N MET A 483 -2.41 -0.85 -11.95
CA MET A 483 -1.98 0.42 -11.35
C MET A 483 -0.70 0.33 -10.52
N LEU A 484 -0.32 -0.88 -10.09
CA LEU A 484 0.96 -1.11 -9.40
C LEU A 484 2.14 -1.29 -10.38
N HIS A 485 1.86 -1.54 -11.66
CA HIS A 485 2.88 -1.85 -12.67
C HIS A 485 3.05 -0.76 -13.73
N GLY A 486 2.09 0.16 -13.85
CA GLY A 486 2.18 1.32 -14.73
C GLY A 486 1.56 2.56 -14.10
N SER A 487 1.91 3.72 -14.65
CA SER A 487 1.44 5.04 -14.20
C SER A 487 1.14 5.99 -15.37
N PHE A 488 0.92 5.46 -16.58
CA PHE A 488 0.79 6.24 -17.82
C PHE A 488 -0.19 7.42 -17.69
N TYR A 489 -1.38 7.22 -17.14
CA TYR A 489 -2.35 8.32 -17.02
C TYR A 489 -1.98 9.28 -15.90
N GLN A 490 -1.51 8.76 -14.78
CA GLN A 490 -1.12 9.54 -13.61
C GLN A 490 0.05 10.48 -13.92
N ASP A 491 1.07 9.98 -14.61
CA ASP A 491 2.29 10.74 -14.92
C ASP A 491 2.02 11.84 -15.95
N ARG A 492 1.11 11.58 -16.90
CA ARG A 492 0.80 12.52 -17.99
C ARG A 492 -0.28 13.53 -17.65
N ILE A 493 -1.27 13.17 -16.83
CA ILE A 493 -2.38 14.04 -16.45
C ILE A 493 -2.20 14.59 -15.03
N GLY A 494 -1.89 13.73 -14.06
CA GLY A 494 -1.67 14.08 -12.66
C GLY A 494 -2.21 13.02 -11.69
N LYS A 495 -1.78 13.13 -10.43
CA LYS A 495 -2.14 12.20 -9.33
C LYS A 495 -3.65 11.99 -9.12
N ASP A 496 -4.47 13.00 -9.41
CA ASP A 496 -5.91 12.94 -9.15
C ASP A 496 -6.69 12.18 -10.24
N THR A 497 -6.02 11.74 -11.32
CA THR A 497 -6.67 11.07 -12.45
C THR A 497 -7.26 9.72 -12.09
N ARG A 498 -6.59 8.92 -11.24
CA ARG A 498 -7.11 7.62 -10.79
C ARG A 498 -8.37 7.79 -9.93
N PRO A 499 -8.38 8.59 -8.84
CA PRO A 499 -9.62 8.89 -8.11
C PRO A 499 -10.73 9.44 -9.01
N TYR A 500 -10.39 10.30 -9.98
CA TYR A 500 -11.34 10.82 -10.95
C TYR A 500 -12.00 9.71 -11.76
N MET A 501 -11.23 8.76 -12.32
CA MET A 501 -11.76 7.63 -13.11
C MET A 501 -12.77 6.81 -12.32
N PHE A 502 -12.45 6.41 -11.08
CA PHE A 502 -13.36 5.63 -10.23
C PHE A 502 -14.60 6.41 -9.84
N LYS A 503 -14.44 7.68 -9.42
CA LYS A 503 -15.57 8.53 -9.04
C LYS A 503 -16.54 8.74 -10.20
N THR A 504 -16.02 9.06 -11.38
CA THR A 504 -16.85 9.26 -12.58
C THR A 504 -17.46 7.96 -13.07
N ALA A 505 -16.76 6.83 -12.97
CA ALA A 505 -17.33 5.54 -13.32
C ALA A 505 -18.56 5.20 -12.46
N HIS A 506 -18.46 5.39 -11.14
CA HIS A 506 -19.58 5.15 -10.23
C HIS A 506 -20.76 6.11 -10.48
N GLN A 507 -20.49 7.35 -10.89
CA GLN A 507 -21.54 8.32 -11.23
C GLN A 507 -22.30 7.93 -12.51
N LEU A 508 -21.61 7.40 -13.52
CA LEU A 508 -22.20 7.02 -14.80
C LEU A 508 -22.98 5.70 -14.70
N ASP A 509 -22.44 4.72 -13.96
CA ASP A 509 -23.09 3.46 -13.68
C ASP A 509 -22.98 3.08 -12.18
N PRO A 510 -23.92 3.55 -11.34
CA PRO A 510 -23.93 3.24 -9.91
C PRO A 510 -24.33 1.80 -9.60
N SER A 511 -24.81 1.04 -10.59
CA SER A 511 -25.25 -0.36 -10.40
C SER A 511 -24.07 -1.34 -10.37
N ALA A 512 -22.95 -0.96 -10.97
CA ALA A 512 -21.78 -1.80 -11.09
C ALA A 512 -20.84 -1.67 -9.86
N THR A 513 -20.29 -2.80 -9.42
CA THR A 513 -19.20 -2.80 -8.42
C THR A 513 -17.87 -2.53 -9.12
N LEU A 514 -17.10 -1.56 -8.62
CA LEU A 514 -15.84 -1.15 -9.22
C LEU A 514 -14.65 -1.84 -8.57
N PHE A 515 -13.70 -2.30 -9.39
CA PHE A 515 -12.52 -3.06 -8.96
C PHE A 515 -11.22 -2.36 -9.37
N VAL A 516 -10.24 -2.48 -8.48
CA VAL A 516 -8.81 -2.41 -8.83
C VAL A 516 -8.37 -3.82 -9.23
N ASN A 517 -7.60 -3.96 -10.30
CA ASN A 517 -7.15 -5.27 -10.78
C ASN A 517 -5.65 -5.23 -11.11
N ASP A 518 -4.88 -6.14 -10.53
CA ASP A 518 -3.44 -6.33 -10.75
C ASP A 518 -3.08 -7.81 -10.66
N TYR A 519 -1.84 -8.11 -11.08
CA TYR A 519 -1.23 -9.43 -10.99
C TYR A 519 -0.09 -9.43 -9.96
N HIS A 520 0.41 -10.62 -9.59
CA HIS A 520 1.49 -10.83 -8.62
C HIS A 520 1.27 -10.29 -7.19
N ILE A 521 0.02 -9.96 -6.81
CA ILE A 521 -0.30 -9.42 -5.47
C ILE A 521 0.07 -10.39 -4.33
N GLU A 522 -0.05 -11.70 -4.56
CA GLU A 522 0.03 -12.73 -3.51
C GLU A 522 1.23 -13.69 -3.65
N ASP A 523 2.03 -13.58 -4.71
CA ASP A 523 3.13 -14.54 -4.96
C ASP A 523 4.47 -14.14 -4.35
N GLY A 524 4.57 -12.91 -3.80
CA GLY A 524 5.79 -12.41 -3.16
C GLY A 524 6.99 -12.30 -4.11
N CYS A 525 6.77 -12.35 -5.42
CA CYS A 525 7.81 -12.30 -6.46
C CYS A 525 7.88 -10.93 -7.15
N ASP A 526 6.88 -10.07 -7.00
CA ASP A 526 6.92 -8.68 -7.47
C ASP A 526 6.85 -7.68 -6.31
N SER A 527 7.94 -6.96 -6.06
CA SER A 527 8.03 -5.99 -4.97
C SER A 527 7.16 -4.75 -5.22
N ARG A 528 6.68 -4.54 -6.46
CA ARG A 528 5.73 -3.46 -6.80
C ARG A 528 4.30 -3.83 -6.43
N SER A 529 3.99 -5.12 -6.35
CA SER A 529 2.62 -5.63 -6.20
C SER A 529 2.33 -5.99 -4.75
N SER A 530 1.89 -5.02 -3.96
CA SER A 530 1.38 -5.26 -2.60
C SER A 530 0.08 -4.50 -2.35
N PRO A 531 -0.87 -5.04 -1.56
CA PRO A 531 -2.13 -4.36 -1.27
C PRO A 531 -1.95 -2.96 -0.66
N GLU A 532 -0.88 -2.76 0.11
CA GLU A 532 -0.55 -1.49 0.76
C GLU A 532 -0.12 -0.39 -0.22
N LYS A 533 0.22 -0.75 -1.47
CA LYS A 533 0.64 0.21 -2.50
C LYS A 533 -0.54 0.83 -3.27
N TYR A 534 -1.77 0.38 -3.02
CA TYR A 534 -2.98 1.09 -3.44
C TYR A 534 -3.32 2.23 -2.47
N THR A 535 -2.48 3.26 -2.41
CA THR A 535 -2.70 4.48 -1.60
C THR A 535 -3.12 5.67 -2.43
#